data_AF-A0A944SV40-F1
#
_entry.id   AF-A0A944SV40-F1
#
_cell.length_a   1.000
_cell.length_b   1.000
_cell.length_c   1.000
_cell.angle_alpha   90.00
_cell.angle_beta   90.00
_cell.angle_gamma   90.00
#
_symmetry.space_group_name_H-M   'P 1'
#
loop_
_entity.id
_entity.type
_entity.pdbx_description
1 polymer ?
#
loop_
_entity_poly.entity_id
_entity_poly.type
_entity_poly.pdbx_seq_one_letter_code
_entity_poly.pdbx_strand_id
1 'polypeptide(L)' 'MDQVWLKNFSLREGGRSITIQGSSTRSELIPEYIDSLAKSSTFSGKQFSVFQMSSPDNNTETYDFELHTQGENR' A
#
# COMPACT_ATOMS: atom_id res chain seq x y z
N MET A 1 -11.07 -15.21 -4.82
CA MET A 1 -11.42 -14.11 -3.90
C MET A 1 -10.12 -13.37 -3.63
N ASP A 2 -10.00 -12.13 -4.10
CA ASP A 2 -8.81 -11.34 -3.86
C ASP A 2 -8.69 -11.07 -2.36
N GLN A 3 -7.60 -11.51 -1.77
CA GLN A 3 -7.35 -11.41 -0.32
C GLN A 3 -6.67 -10.09 0.05
N VAL A 4 -6.54 -9.18 -0.91
CA VAL A 4 -6.07 -7.80 -0.76
C VAL A 4 -7.04 -6.91 -1.53
N TRP A 5 -7.49 -5.81 -0.92
CA TRP A 5 -8.35 -4.84 -1.59
C TRP A 5 -7.91 -3.40 -1.30
N LEU A 6 -8.05 -2.56 -2.31
CA LEU A 6 -7.79 -1.13 -2.24
C LEU A 6 -8.99 -0.43 -1.59
N LYS A 7 -8.74 0.33 -0.52
CA LYS A 7 -9.74 1.19 0.14
C LYS A 7 -9.68 2.62 -0.41
N ASN A 8 -8.48 3.15 -0.61
CA ASN A 8 -8.27 4.51 -1.07
C ASN A 8 -6.96 4.65 -1.84
N PHE A 9 -6.97 5.56 -2.82
CA PHE A 9 -5.80 5.92 -3.61
C PHE A 9 -5.74 7.43 -3.71
N SER A 10 -4.61 8.04 -3.38
CA SER A 10 -4.42 9.47 -3.55
C SER A 10 -3.07 9.79 -4.19
N LEU A 11 -3.13 10.77 -5.09
CA LEU A 11 -2.00 11.32 -5.81
C LEU A 11 -1.79 12.76 -5.36
N ARG A 12 -0.61 13.07 -4.87
CA ARG A 12 -0.24 14.42 -4.42
C ARG A 12 0.93 14.94 -5.24
N GLU A 13 1.05 16.26 -5.28
CA GLU A 13 2.22 16.94 -5.85
C GLU A 13 2.51 16.57 -7.32
N GLY A 14 1.48 16.45 -8.15
CA GLY A 14 1.62 16.06 -9.55
C GLY A 14 2.07 14.61 -9.75
N GLY A 15 1.89 13.75 -8.74
CA GLY A 15 2.25 12.35 -8.76
C GLY A 15 3.64 12.01 -8.27
N ARG A 16 4.29 12.97 -7.60
CA ARG A 16 5.53 12.71 -6.87
C ARG A 16 5.30 11.92 -5.59
N SER A 17 4.14 12.10 -4.95
CA SER A 17 3.73 11.35 -3.78
C SER A 17 2.44 10.58 -4.06
N ILE A 18 2.46 9.28 -3.74
CA ILE A 18 1.34 8.36 -3.85
C ILE A 18 1.08 7.79 -2.47
N THR A 19 -0.20 7.78 -2.08
CA THR A 19 -0.69 7.05 -0.92
C THR A 19 -1.70 6.00 -1.36
N ILE A 20 -1.47 4.76 -0.92
CA ILE A 20 -2.34 3.61 -1.16
C ILE A 20 -2.78 3.11 0.20
N GLN A 21 -4.09 3.10 0.45
CA GLN A 21 -4.67 2.48 1.63
C GLN A 21 -5.47 1.25 1.20
N GLY A 22 -5.29 0.15 1.91
CA GLY A 22 -5.97 -1.09 1.60
C GLY A 22 -6.08 -1.98 2.81
N SER A 23 -6.60 -3.17 2.58
CA SER A 23 -6.70 -4.19 3.59
C SER A 23 -6.42 -5.56 3.03
N SER A 24 -6.07 -6.48 3.90
CA SER A 24 -5.89 -7.88 3.56
C SER A 24 -6.40 -8.80 4.66
N THR A 25 -6.91 -9.97 4.30
CA THR A 25 -7.20 -11.04 5.28
C THR A 25 -5.93 -11.77 5.74
N ARG A 26 -4.78 -11.52 5.12
CA ARG A 26 -3.50 -12.18 5.44
C ARG A 26 -2.36 -11.18 5.39
N SER A 27 -1.65 -11.00 6.50
CA SER A 27 -0.56 -10.03 6.58
C SER A 27 0.58 -10.35 5.59
N GLU A 28 0.78 -11.63 5.25
CA GLU A 28 1.82 -12.09 4.33
C GLU A 28 1.59 -11.61 2.89
N LEU A 29 0.37 -11.26 2.53
CA LEU A 29 0.04 -10.74 1.20
C LEU A 29 0.41 -9.27 1.02
N ILE A 30 0.61 -8.53 2.11
CA ILE A 30 0.94 -7.10 2.04
C ILE A 30 2.33 -6.90 1.41
N PRO A 31 3.39 -7.63 1.83
CA PRO A 31 4.66 -7.63 1.12
C PRO A 31 4.55 -8.03 -0.36
N GLU A 32 3.77 -9.07 -0.70
CA GLU A 32 3.59 -9.49 -2.10
C GLU A 32 2.92 -8.41 -2.96
N TYR A 33 1.97 -7.67 -2.37
CA TYR A 33 1.32 -6.54 -3.01
C TYR A 33 2.28 -5.38 -3.26
N ILE A 34 3.14 -5.05 -2.28
CA ILE A 34 4.20 -4.03 -2.43
C ILE A 34 5.16 -4.42 -3.56
N ASP A 35 5.62 -5.67 -3.60
CA ASP A 35 6.48 -6.18 -4.67
C ASP A 35 5.82 -6.07 -6.05
N SER A 36 4.52 -6.36 -6.13
CA SER A 36 3.74 -6.25 -7.36
C SER A 36 3.63 -4.80 -7.83
N LEU A 37 3.41 -3.86 -6.91
CA LEU A 37 3.42 -2.42 -7.21
C LEU A 37 4.79 -1.96 -7.72
N ALA A 38 5.89 -2.41 -7.09
CA ALA A 38 7.25 -2.05 -7.48
C ALA A 38 7.64 -2.59 -8.86
N LYS A 39 7.09 -3.74 -9.28
CA LYS A 39 7.32 -4.34 -10.61
C LYS A 39 6.45 -3.73 -11.71
N SER A 40 5.42 -2.96 -11.36
CA SER A 40 4.51 -2.37 -12.34
C SER A 40 5.17 -1.23 -13.11
N SER A 41 5.06 -1.26 -14.43
CA SER A 41 5.57 -0.19 -15.30
C SER A 41 4.93 1.18 -14.99
N THR A 42 3.69 1.19 -14.51
CA THR A 42 2.95 2.40 -14.12
C THR A 42 3.63 3.14 -12.98
N PHE A 43 4.32 2.42 -12.09
CA PHE A 43 4.98 2.99 -10.91
C PHE A 43 6.52 2.90 -11.01
N SER A 44 7.06 2.80 -12.23
CA SER A 44 8.50 2.73 -12.45
C SER A 44 9.24 3.88 -11.74
N GLY A 45 10.28 3.53 -11.00
CA GLY A 45 11.08 4.48 -10.19
C GLY A 45 10.41 4.94 -8.89
N LYS A 46 9.24 4.40 -8.50
CA LYS A 46 8.63 4.65 -7.20
C LYS A 46 9.00 3.54 -6.22
N GLN A 47 9.30 3.92 -4.98
CA GLN A 47 9.53 2.97 -3.89
C GLN A 47 8.40 3.07 -2.88
N PHE A 48 7.60 2.02 -2.77
CA PHE A 48 6.55 1.91 -1.77
C PHE A 48 7.11 1.38 -0.47
N SER A 49 6.63 1.90 0.66
CA SER A 49 6.93 1.38 1.99
C SER A 49 5.68 1.44 2.85
N VAL A 50 5.53 0.45 3.74
CA VAL A 50 4.45 0.46 4.74
C VAL A 50 4.69 1.63 5.69
N PHE A 51 3.76 2.57 5.71
CA PHE A 51 3.76 3.68 6.65
C PHE A 51 3.04 3.29 7.94
N GLN A 52 1.88 2.65 7.81
CA GLN A 52 1.09 2.17 8.93
C GLN A 52 0.50 0.80 8.61
N MET A 53 0.50 -0.07 9.61
CA MET A 53 -0.25 -1.31 9.61
C MET A 53 -1.01 -1.39 10.92
N SER A 54 -2.31 -1.64 10.85
CA SER A 54 -3.14 -1.85 12.03
C SER A 54 -3.95 -3.12 11.87
N SER A 55 -3.89 -3.98 12.88
CA SER A 55 -4.91 -4.99 13.09
C SER A 55 -6.03 -4.34 13.92
N PRO A 56 -7.29 -4.42 13.49
CA PRO A 56 -8.40 -3.93 14.28
C PRO A 56 -8.50 -4.73 15.58
N ASP A 57 -8.41 -4.02 16.71
CA ASP A 57 -8.85 -4.54 17.99
C ASP A 57 -10.36 -4.77 17.88
N ASN A 58 -10.79 -6.02 18.03
CA ASN A 58 -12.19 -6.46 18.15
C ASN A 58 -12.96 -6.71 16.83
N ASN A 59 -12.94 -7.97 16.36
CA ASN A 59 -13.91 -8.61 15.43
C ASN A 59 -13.70 -8.54 13.91
N THR A 60 -12.58 -8.07 13.37
CA THR A 60 -12.32 -8.16 11.93
C THR A 60 -11.02 -8.90 11.63
N GLU A 61 -11.09 -9.95 10.81
CA GLU A 61 -9.97 -10.82 10.41
C GLU A 61 -9.06 -10.16 9.35
N THR A 62 -8.96 -8.82 9.37
CA THR A 62 -8.38 -8.05 8.27
C THR A 62 -7.33 -7.07 8.77
N TYR A 63 -6.18 -7.05 8.13
CA TYR A 63 -5.09 -6.11 8.35
C TYR A 63 -5.27 -4.89 7.46
N ASP A 64 -5.39 -3.72 8.06
CA ASP A 64 -5.38 -2.45 7.33
C ASP A 64 -3.94 -1.99 7.14
N PHE A 65 -3.65 -1.47 5.95
CA PHE A 65 -2.32 -0.97 5.62
C PHE A 65 -2.40 0.36 4.86
N GLU A 66 -1.38 1.18 5.08
CA GLU A 66 -1.11 2.40 4.33
C GLU A 66 0.31 2.33 3.76
N LEU A 67 0.43 2.47 2.44
CA LEU A 67 1.69 2.53 1.72
C LEU A 67 1.91 3.93 1.19
N HIS A 68 3.12 4.46 1.38
CA HIS A 68 3.54 5.73 0.81
C HIS A 68 4.73 5.53 -0.12
N THR A 69 4.78 6.32 -1.19
CA THR A 69 6.03 6.49 -1.92
C THR A 69 6.88 7.54 -1.23
N GLN A 70 8.15 7.22 -0.94
CA GLN A 70 9.09 8.25 -0.53
C GLN A 70 9.25 9.22 -1.70
N GLY A 71 8.93 10.49 -1.49
CA GLY A 71 9.34 11.54 -2.41
C GLY A 71 10.86 11.57 -2.41
N GLU A 72 11.50 11.59 -3.60
CA GLU A 72 12.93 11.86 -3.69
C GLU A 72 13.23 13.17 -2.95
N ASN A 73 13.84 13.07 -1.76
CA ASN A 73 14.54 14.19 -1.16
C ASN A 73 15.75 14.45 -2.05
N ARG A 74 15.65 15.46 -2.91
CA ARG A 74 16.82 16.11 -3.52
C ARG A 74 17.42 17.11 -2.57
#